data_AF-A0A4Y3KFI2-F1
#
_entry.id   AF-A0A4Y3KFI2-F1
#
_cell.length_a   1.000
_cell.length_b   1.000
_cell.length_c   1.000
_cell.angle_alpha   90.00
_cell.angle_beta   90.00
_cell.angle_gamma   90.00
#
_symmetry.space_group_name_H-M   'P 1'
#
loop_
_entity.id
_entity.type
_entity.pdbx_description
1 polymer ?
#
loop_
_entity_poly.entity_id
_entity_poly.type
_entity_poly.pdbx_seq_one_letter_code
_entity_poly.pdbx_strand_id
1 'polypeptide(L)'
;MHHIAWWHRDGGRSDLANALLLCDFHHHEVHRLDLTVVREPVGRQGRAESAERPGTPTRARYTFSDRTGRPRNSPPRPPRPPRPPGQLDPPRPSVPLRE
;
A
#
# COMPACT_ATOMS: atom_id res chain seq x y z
N MET A 1 -5.76 -7.36 12.46
CA MET A 1 -6.26 -7.51 11.07
C MET A 1 -7.55 -6.74 10.94
N HIS A 2 -7.80 -6.07 9.82
CA HIS A 2 -9.06 -5.38 9.53
C HIS A 2 -9.68 -5.92 8.23
N HIS A 3 -11.00 -5.84 8.09
CA HIS A 3 -11.71 -6.21 6.87
C HIS A 3 -12.06 -4.95 6.07
N ILE A 4 -11.74 -4.89 4.77
CA ILE A 4 -11.97 -3.71 3.90
C ILE A 4 -13.47 -3.37 3.88
N ALA A 5 -14.31 -4.33 3.49
CA ALA A 5 -15.73 -4.31 3.83
C ALA A 5 -15.87 -4.88 5.24
N TRP A 6 -16.39 -4.08 6.18
CA TRP A 6 -16.42 -4.46 7.58
C TRP A 6 -17.36 -5.65 7.81
N TRP A 7 -16.92 -6.65 8.59
CA TRP A 7 -17.75 -7.80 8.93
C TRP A 7 -19.05 -7.38 9.63
N HIS A 8 -18.95 -6.59 10.71
CA HIS A 8 -20.10 -6.25 11.55
C HIS A 8 -21.01 -5.16 10.96
N ARG A 9 -20.46 -4.22 10.19
CA ARG A 9 -21.21 -3.08 9.63
C ARG A 9 -21.72 -3.36 8.22
N ASP A 10 -20.89 -3.99 7.38
CA ASP A 10 -21.12 -4.12 5.94
C ASP A 10 -21.34 -5.58 5.49
N GLY A 11 -21.28 -6.55 6.40
CA GLY A 11 -21.40 -7.99 6.08
C GLY A 11 -20.24 -8.52 5.23
N GLY A 12 -19.08 -7.87 5.27
CA GLY A 12 -17.93 -8.22 4.44
C GLY A 12 -17.41 -9.65 4.70
N ARG A 13 -16.86 -10.30 3.67
CA ARG A 13 -16.39 -11.69 3.75
C ARG A 13 -15.14 -11.85 4.62
N SER A 14 -15.01 -13.02 5.25
CA SER A 14 -13.81 -13.43 6.00
C SER A 14 -12.82 -14.16 5.11
N ASP A 15 -12.18 -13.43 4.18
CA ASP A 15 -11.12 -13.95 3.32
C ASP A 15 -9.98 -12.93 3.15
N LEU A 16 -8.85 -13.39 2.62
CA LEU A 16 -7.65 -12.54 2.44
C LEU A 16 -7.85 -11.46 1.38
N ALA A 17 -8.77 -11.64 0.43
CA ALA A 17 -9.07 -10.61 -0.56
C ALA A 17 -9.74 -9.39 0.10
N ASN A 18 -10.50 -9.62 1.17
CA ASN A 18 -11.12 -8.60 2.00
C ASN A 18 -10.25 -8.20 3.22
N ALA A 19 -9.04 -8.73 3.38
CA ALA A 19 -8.19 -8.46 4.55
C ALA A 19 -7.21 -7.30 4.31
N LEU A 20 -7.05 -6.45 5.32
CA LEU A 20 -6.02 -5.42 5.42
C LEU A 20 -5.27 -5.56 6.74
N LEU A 21 -3.94 -5.60 6.67
CA LEU A 21 -3.09 -5.59 7.86
C LEU A 21 -2.92 -4.15 8.35
N LEU A 22 -3.35 -3.90 9.58
CA LEU A 22 -3.16 -2.67 10.33
C LEU A 22 -2.59 -3.03 11.71
N CYS A 23 -1.82 -2.12 12.29
CA CYS A 23 -1.45 -2.23 13.70
C CYS A 23 -2.69 -2.04 14.58
N ASP A 24 -2.59 -2.43 15.85
CA ASP A 24 -3.67 -2.36 16.83
C ASP A 24 -4.32 -0.96 16.90
N PHE A 25 -3.50 0.08 17.04
CA PHE A 25 -3.95 1.47 17.08
C PHE A 25 -4.78 1.84 15.83
N HIS A 26 -4.27 1.60 14.62
CA HIS A 26 -4.98 1.97 13.40
C HIS A 26 -6.20 1.08 13.12
N HIS A 27 -6.20 -0.16 13.61
CA HIS A 27 -7.39 -1.00 13.58
C HIS A 27 -8.52 -0.37 14.40
N HIS A 28 -8.23 0.05 15.64
CA HIS A 28 -9.21 0.70 16.50
C HIS A 28 -9.65 2.06 15.96
N GLU A 29 -8.73 2.88 15.43
CA GLU A 29 -9.08 4.19 14.86
C GLU A 29 -10.03 4.08 13.67
N VAL A 30 -9.83 3.10 12.79
CA VAL A 30 -10.75 2.85 11.67
C VAL A 30 -12.15 2.56 12.20
N HIS A 31 -12.28 1.75 13.25
CA HIS A 31 -13.56 1.47 13.90
C HIS A 31 -14.16 2.68 14.61
N ARG A 32 -13.36 3.41 15.39
CA ARG A 32 -13.79 4.56 16.19
C ARG A 32 -14.28 5.72 15.33
N LEU A 33 -13.58 5.99 14.22
CA LEU A 33 -13.89 7.09 13.31
C LEU A 33 -14.86 6.71 12.19
N ASP A 34 -15.31 5.46 12.17
CA ASP A 34 -16.17 4.89 11.14
C ASP A 34 -15.63 5.10 9.71
N LEU A 35 -14.37 4.72 9.48
CA LEU A 35 -13.73 4.95 8.19
C LEU A 35 -14.08 3.86 7.18
N THR A 36 -14.35 4.28 5.94
CA THR A 36 -14.44 3.42 4.77
C THR A 36 -13.07 3.24 4.15
N VAL A 37 -12.73 2.02 3.77
CA VAL A 37 -11.46 1.66 3.12
C VAL A 37 -11.70 1.31 1.66
N VAL A 38 -10.97 1.94 0.75
CA VAL A 38 -10.97 1.61 -0.69
C VAL A 38 -9.58 1.14 -1.09
N ARG A 39 -9.51 -0.01 -1.79
CA ARG A 39 -8.28 -0.56 -2.35
C ARG A 39 -8.22 -0.26 -3.85
N GLU A 40 -7.23 0.54 -4.26
CA GLU A 40 -6.99 0.90 -5.65
C GLU A 40 -5.73 0.17 -6.15
N PRO A 41 -5.78 -0.58 -7.27
CA PRO A 41 -4.58 -1.16 -7.85
C PRO A 41 -3.66 -0.05 -8.35
N VAL A 42 -2.39 -0.08 -7.94
CA VAL A 42 -1.37 0.82 -8.50
C VAL A 42 -0.75 0.10 -9.69
N GLY A 43 -1.28 0.37 -10.88
CA GLY A 43 -0.71 -0.13 -12.12
C GLY A 43 0.77 0.28 -12.26
N ARG A 44 1.56 -0.55 -12.95
CA ARG A 44 2.94 -0.21 -13.31
C ARG A 44 2.92 0.87 -14.40
N GLN A 45 2.73 2.12 -14.00
CA GLN A 45 2.92 3.27 -14.89
C GLN A 45 4.39 3.25 -15.40
N GLY A 46 4.61 2.92 -16.67
CA GLY A 46 5.87 3.23 -17.37
C GLY A 46 6.89 2.11 -17.61
N ARG A 47 6.55 0.82 -17.53
CA ARG A 47 7.39 -0.21 -18.18
C ARG A 47 6.48 -1.24 -18.82
N ALA A 48 6.41 -1.16 -20.16
CA ALA A 48 5.78 -2.16 -21.01
C ALA A 48 6.05 -3.56 -20.44
N GLU A 49 4.95 -4.26 -20.15
CA GLU A 49 4.78 -5.71 -20.29
C GLU A 49 6.05 -6.52 -20.01
N SER A 50 6.72 -6.28 -18.89
CA SER A 50 7.59 -7.30 -18.33
C SER A 50 6.64 -8.24 -17.62
N ALA A 51 6.27 -9.32 -18.31
CA ALA A 51 5.45 -10.44 -17.87
C ALA A 51 5.21 -10.42 -16.36
N GLU A 52 3.95 -10.28 -15.97
CA GLU A 52 3.48 -10.43 -14.61
C GLU A 52 4.10 -11.73 -14.05
N ARG A 53 5.22 -11.62 -13.32
CA ARG A 53 5.92 -12.80 -12.84
C ARG A 53 4.95 -13.47 -11.87
N PRO A 54 4.48 -14.69 -12.15
CA PRO A 54 3.56 -15.37 -11.24
C PRO A 54 4.17 -15.36 -9.83
N GLY A 55 3.40 -14.85 -8.87
CA GLY A 55 3.85 -14.66 -7.49
C GLY A 55 4.36 -13.26 -7.12
N THR A 56 4.38 -12.27 -8.04
CA THR A 56 4.66 -10.88 -7.66
C THR A 56 3.38 -10.20 -7.18
N PRO A 57 3.29 -9.72 -5.93
CA PRO A 57 2.08 -9.08 -5.44
C PRO A 57 1.85 -7.74 -6.14
N THR A 58 0.65 -7.56 -6.70
CA THR A 58 0.19 -6.27 -7.23
C THR A 58 0.21 -5.23 -6.13
N ARG A 59 0.93 -4.13 -6.36
CA ARG A 59 0.93 -3.00 -5.42
C ARG A 59 -0.46 -2.38 -5.43
N ALA A 60 -0.94 -2.01 -4.25
CA ALA A 60 -2.21 -1.32 -4.09
C ALA A 60 -2.01 -0.07 -3.25
N ARG A 61 -2.82 0.95 -3.54
CA ARG A 61 -3.02 2.12 -2.70
C ARG A 61 -4.31 1.92 -1.91
N TYR A 62 -4.31 2.39 -0.68
CA TYR A 62 -5.49 2.35 0.18
C TYR A 62 -5.88 3.76 0.58
N THR A 63 -7.17 4.06 0.44
CA THR A 63 -7.75 5.33 0.82
C THR A 63 -8.73 5.10 1.96
N PHE A 64 -8.64 5.92 3.00
CA PHE A 64 -9.48 5.90 4.18
C PHE A 64 -10.30 7.18 4.21
N SER A 65 -11.62 7.08 4.26
CA SER A 65 -12.50 8.26 4.27
C SER A 65 -13.51 8.16 5.40
N ASP A 66 -13.85 9.27 6.05
CA ASP A 66 -14.95 9.29 7.02
C ASP A 66 -16.33 9.25 6.32
N ARG A 67 -17.42 9.21 7.10
CA ARG A 67 -18.81 9.18 6.59
C ARG A 67 -19.16 10.33 5.64
N THR A 68 -18.43 11.44 5.69
CA THR A 68 -18.64 12.59 4.79
C THR A 68 -17.88 12.46 3.47
N GLY A 69 -17.09 11.40 3.32
CA GLY A 69 -16.19 11.19 2.18
C GLY A 69 -14.85 11.92 2.32
N ARG A 70 -14.56 12.55 3.47
CA ARG A 70 -13.30 13.28 3.66
C ARG A 70 -12.15 12.30 3.90
N PRO A 71 -11.04 12.40 3.14
CA PRO A 71 -9.90 11.50 3.31
C PRO A 71 -9.18 11.76 4.65
N ARG A 72 -8.74 10.65 5.27
CA ARG A 72 -8.01 10.61 6.55
C ARG A 72 -6.60 10.00 6.44
N ASN A 73 -6.12 9.80 5.21
CA ASN A 73 -4.73 9.40 4.95
C ASN A 73 -3.75 10.50 5.36
N SER A 74 -2.48 10.11 5.55
CA SER A 74 -1.38 11.07 5.58
C SER A 74 -1.38 11.94 4.32
N PRO A 75 -0.93 13.21 4.40
CA PRO A 75 -0.73 14.05 3.24
C PRO A 75 0.11 13.32 2.18
N PRO A 76 -0.14 13.56 0.88
CA PRO A 76 0.69 12.98 -0.16
C PRO A 76 2.15 13.34 0.09
N ARG A 77 3.03 12.34 -0.01
CA ARG A 77 4.47 12.59 0.08
C ARG A 77 4.84 13.55 -1.05
N PRO A 78 5.58 14.64 -0.77
CA PRO A 78 6.06 15.51 -1.83
C PRO A 78 6.92 14.69 -2.81
N PRO A 79 6.95 15.08 -4.11
CA PRO A 79 7.81 14.43 -5.08
C PRO A 79 9.26 14.46 -4.60
N ARG A 80 9.97 13.36 -4.80
CA ARG A 80 11.41 13.35 -4.51
C ARG A 80 12.06 14.36 -5.46
N PRO A 81 12.93 15.27 -4.96
CA PRO A 81 13.66 16.16 -5.86
C PRO A 81 14.48 15.32 -6.85
N PRO A 82 14.71 15.82 -8.07
CA PRO A 82 15.56 15.15 -9.04
C PRO A 82 16.94 14.89 -8.43
N ARG A 83 17.55 13.74 -8.75
CA ARG A 83 18.93 13.47 -8.34
C ARG A 83 19.83 14.54 -9.01
N PRO A 84 20.76 15.18 -8.28
CA PRO A 84 21.69 16.12 -8.88
C PRO A 84 22.57 15.41 -9.93
N PRO A 85 22.90 16.06 -11.05
CA PRO A 85 23.82 15.51 -12.04
C PRO A 85 25.18 15.23 -11.39
N GLY A 86 25.76 14.05 -11.68
CA GLY A 86 27.08 13.66 -11.17
C GLY A 86 27.10 12.78 -9.91
N GLN A 87 25.95 12.50 -9.28
CA GLN A 87 25.92 11.54 -8.17
C GLN A 87 25.92 10.09 -8.69
N LEU A 88 27.11 9.49 -8.74
CA LEU A 88 27.30 8.06 -9.01
C LEU A 88 26.60 7.21 -7.93
N ASP A 89 26.07 6.05 -8.33
CA ASP A 89 25.62 5.07 -7.34
C ASP A 89 26.81 4.60 -6.50
N PRO A 90 26.61 4.35 -5.20
CA PRO A 90 27.64 3.70 -4.41
C PRO A 90 28.01 2.36 -5.07
N PRO A 91 29.30 1.95 -5.02
CA PRO A 91 29.70 0.66 -5.56
C PRO A 91 28.87 -0.43 -4.89
N ARG A 92 28.32 -1.34 -5.69
CA ARG A 92 27.63 -2.52 -5.16
C ARG A 92 28.64 -3.28 -4.28
N PRO A 93 28.29 -3.68 -3.06
CA PRO A 93 29.19 -4.48 -2.24
C PRO A 93 29.51 -5.78 -2.97
N SER A 94 30.80 -6.03 -3.23
CA SER A 94 31.27 -7.30 -3.77
C SER A 94 31.07 -8.37 -2.70
N VAL A 95 30.16 -9.31 -2.95
CA VAL A 95 30.05 -10.51 -2.13
C VAL A 95 31.22 -11.43 -2.53
N PRO A 96 32.15 -11.78 -1.62
CA PRO A 96 33.23 -12.69 -1.97
C PRO A 96 32.65 -14.08 -2.27
N LEU A 97 33.13 -14.68 -3.37
CA LEU A 97 32.85 -16.08 -3.69
C LEU A 97 33.52 -16.94 -2.60
N ARG A 98 32.72 -17.69 -1.83
CA ARG A 98 33.26 -18.64 -0.86
C ARG A 98 33.71 -19.90 -1.61
N GLU A 99 34.97 -20.29 -1.41
CA GLU A 99 35.52 -21.62 -1.75
C GLU A 99 35.10 -22.67 -0.72
#